data_AF-A0A529LVS1-F1
#
_entry.id   AF-A0A529LVS1-F1
#
_cell.length_a   1.000
_cell.length_b   1.000
_cell.length_c   1.000
_cell.angle_alpha   90.00
_cell.angle_beta   90.00
_cell.angle_gamma   90.00
#
_symmetry.space_group_name_H-M   'P 1'
#
loop_
_entity.id
_entity.type
_entity.pdbx_description
1 polymer ?
#
loop_
_entity_poly.entity_id
_entity_poly.type
_entity_poly.pdbx_seq_one_letter_code
_entity_poly.pdbx_strand_id
1 'polypeptide(L)'
;MNYRHAYHAGNFADVVKHVVLTRLLEYLKQKDKAFRVVDTHAGIGRYDLSSAEAQKTGEWQGGIGRLIDAPFAAPVAALLASYLETIRSLNPEGGIQKYPGSPLIARHLMRKQDRLTA
;
A
#
# COMPACT_ATOMS: atom_id res chain seq x y z
N MET A 1 7.98 -8.33 20.64
CA MET A 1 6.97 -7.25 20.53
C MET A 1 5.61 -7.90 20.30
N ASN A 2 4.56 -7.51 21.02
CA ASN A 2 3.24 -8.17 20.95
C ASN A 2 2.36 -7.66 19.80
N TYR A 3 2.65 -6.46 19.27
CA TYR A 3 1.93 -5.92 18.12
C TYR A 3 2.35 -6.61 16.82
N ARG A 4 1.38 -7.15 16.07
CA ARG A 4 1.61 -7.68 14.71
C ARG A 4 0.69 -6.97 13.74
N HIS A 5 1.26 -6.30 12.76
CA HIS A 5 0.47 -5.52 11.80
C HIS A 5 -0.43 -6.38 10.89
N ALA A 6 -0.18 -7.70 10.82
CA ALA A 6 -1.02 -8.63 10.07
C ALA A 6 -2.50 -8.63 10.50
N TYR A 7 -2.80 -8.31 11.76
CA TYR A 7 -4.19 -8.16 12.25
C TYR A 7 -4.89 -6.89 11.74
N HIS A 8 -4.15 -5.94 11.17
CA HIS A 8 -4.67 -4.61 10.81
C HIS A 8 -4.38 -4.24 9.35
N ALA A 9 -3.67 -5.10 8.63
CA ALA A 9 -3.21 -4.82 7.28
C ALA A 9 -4.39 -4.50 6.36
N GLY A 10 -4.32 -3.36 5.69
CA GLY A 10 -5.36 -2.93 4.75
C GLY A 10 -6.60 -2.29 5.37
N ASN A 11 -6.59 -2.01 6.67
CA ASN A 11 -7.64 -1.22 7.30
C ASN A 11 -7.69 0.24 6.78
N PHE A 12 -8.65 1.03 7.27
CA PHE A 12 -8.82 2.43 6.83
C PHE A 12 -7.58 3.31 7.10
N ALA A 13 -6.85 3.05 8.19
CA ALA A 13 -5.66 3.82 8.55
C ALA A 13 -4.52 3.54 7.55
N ASP A 14 -4.35 2.27 7.18
CA ASP A 14 -3.44 1.86 6.13
C ASP A 14 -3.80 2.47 4.77
N VAL A 15 -5.09 2.54 4.43
CA VAL A 15 -5.55 3.21 3.20
C VAL A 15 -5.09 4.67 3.18
N VAL A 16 -5.38 5.45 4.22
CA VAL A 16 -4.99 6.87 4.27
C VAL A 16 -3.47 7.02 4.21
N LYS A 17 -2.75 6.25 5.05
CA LYS A 17 -1.29 6.27 5.12
C LYS A 17 -0.64 5.97 3.77
N HIS A 18 -1.09 4.92 3.09
CA HIS A 18 -0.49 4.46 1.85
C HIS A 18 -0.88 5.31 0.65
N VAL A 19 -2.11 5.86 0.60
CA VAL A 19 -2.48 6.86 -0.40
C VAL A 19 -1.56 8.07 -0.27
N VAL A 20 -1.38 8.63 0.93
CA VAL A 20 -0.46 9.76 1.14
C VAL A 20 0.96 9.41 0.72
N LEU A 21 1.47 8.22 1.10
CA LEU A 21 2.80 7.76 0.70
C LEU A 21 2.95 7.74 -0.83
N THR A 22 2.01 7.15 -1.57
CA THR A 22 2.09 7.11 -3.04
C THR A 22 2.11 8.50 -3.66
N ARG A 23 1.30 9.44 -3.15
CA ARG A 23 1.30 10.83 -3.61
C ARG A 23 2.62 11.55 -3.36
N LEU A 24 3.24 11.33 -2.21
CA LEU A 24 4.56 11.90 -1.90
C LEU A 24 5.64 11.36 -2.84
N LEU A 25 5.63 10.05 -3.10
CA LEU A 25 6.60 9.41 -4.01
C LEU A 25 6.43 9.90 -5.45
N GLU A 26 5.19 9.97 -5.96
CA GLU A 26 4.92 10.53 -7.29
C GLU A 26 5.32 12.00 -7.41
N TYR A 27 5.13 12.79 -6.34
CA TYR A 27 5.58 14.18 -6.32
C TYR A 27 7.12 14.29 -6.37
N LEU A 28 7.83 13.52 -5.56
CA LEU A 28 9.31 13.53 -5.54
C LEU A 28 9.93 13.09 -6.88
N LYS A 29 9.25 12.20 -7.63
CA LYS A 29 9.66 11.77 -8.97
C LYS A 29 9.65 12.89 -10.02
N GLN A 30 8.95 14.01 -9.78
CA GLN A 30 8.92 15.15 -10.72
C GLN A 30 10.29 15.79 -10.91
N LYS A 31 11.19 15.66 -9.92
CA LYS A 31 12.59 16.07 -10.05
C LYS A 31 13.43 14.89 -10.50
N ASP A 32 14.23 15.10 -11.55
CA ASP A 32 15.24 14.12 -11.98
C ASP A 32 16.49 14.16 -11.08
N LYS A 33 16.28 13.93 -9.79
CA LYS A 33 17.31 13.65 -8.79
C LYS A 33 16.82 12.50 -7.92
N ALA A 34 17.75 11.66 -7.51
CA ALA A 34 17.45 10.54 -6.62
C ALA A 34 16.93 11.05 -5.26
N PHE A 35 15.98 10.32 -4.68
CA PHE A 35 15.57 10.49 -3.30
C PHE A 35 15.77 9.19 -2.51
N ARG A 36 15.70 9.29 -1.18
CA ARG A 36 15.72 8.13 -0.27
C ARG A 36 14.42 8.06 0.52
N VAL A 37 13.87 6.85 0.62
CA VAL A 37 12.81 6.49 1.56
C VAL A 37 13.46 5.81 2.76
N VAL A 38 13.19 6.30 3.96
CA VAL A 38 13.58 5.67 5.23
C VAL A 38 12.31 5.27 5.95
N ASP A 39 12.03 3.96 5.97
CA ASP A 39 10.87 3.39 6.63
C ASP A 39 11.32 2.79 7.97
N THR A 40 11.09 3.54 9.05
CA THR A 40 11.61 3.17 10.38
C THR A 40 10.89 1.98 11.01
N HIS A 41 9.68 1.67 10.53
CA HIS A 41 8.82 0.61 11.06
C HIS A 41 8.17 -0.15 9.90
N ALA A 42 9.02 -0.68 9.02
CA ALA A 42 8.66 -1.32 7.74
C ALA A 42 7.72 -2.53 7.84
N GLY A 43 7.69 -3.21 9.00
CA GLY A 43 6.99 -4.47 9.15
C GLY A 43 7.54 -5.55 8.22
N ILE A 44 6.69 -6.48 7.78
CA ILE A 44 7.11 -7.61 6.92
C ILE A 44 6.96 -7.33 5.41
N GLY A 45 6.60 -6.10 5.03
CA GLY A 45 6.47 -5.66 3.65
C GLY A 45 5.23 -6.14 2.88
N ARG A 46 4.78 -7.39 3.06
CA ARG A 46 3.56 -7.93 2.43
C ARG A 46 2.75 -8.76 3.42
N TYR A 47 1.44 -8.61 3.38
CA TYR A 47 0.50 -9.30 4.26
C TYR A 47 -0.46 -10.17 3.44
N ASP A 48 -0.75 -11.37 3.94
CA ASP A 48 -1.77 -12.26 3.39
C ASP A 48 -3.08 -12.01 4.12
N LEU A 49 -4.07 -11.44 3.42
CA LEU A 49 -5.40 -11.14 3.94
C LEU A 49 -6.26 -12.39 4.14
N SER A 50 -5.84 -13.55 3.62
CA SER A 50 -6.46 -14.84 3.92
C SER A 50 -5.92 -15.51 5.20
N SER A 51 -4.85 -14.95 5.79
CA SER A 51 -4.24 -15.48 7.01
C SER A 51 -5.18 -15.47 8.21
N ALA A 52 -4.93 -16.36 9.17
CA ALA A 52 -5.69 -16.43 10.42
C ALA A 52 -5.68 -15.09 11.18
N GLU A 53 -4.54 -14.37 11.18
CA GLU A 53 -4.43 -13.06 11.80
C GLU A 53 -5.35 -12.01 11.14
N ALA A 54 -5.32 -11.91 9.82
CA ALA A 54 -6.16 -10.95 9.10
C ALA A 54 -7.66 -11.28 9.21
N GLN A 55 -8.01 -12.57 9.21
CA GLN A 55 -9.39 -13.03 9.34
C GLN A 55 -9.94 -12.88 10.76
N LYS A 56 -9.08 -12.87 11.80
CA LYS A 56 -9.52 -12.68 13.19
C LYS A 56 -10.20 -11.33 13.41
N THR A 57 -9.76 -10.28 12.72
CA THR A 57 -10.32 -8.92 12.85
C THR A 57 -11.15 -8.51 11.64
N GLY A 58 -10.78 -8.96 10.43
CA GLY A 58 -11.46 -8.61 9.18
C GLY A 58 -11.35 -7.13 8.81
N GLU A 59 -10.48 -6.34 9.44
CA GLU A 59 -10.46 -4.87 9.28
C GLU A 59 -10.26 -4.41 7.83
N TRP A 60 -9.54 -5.19 7.02
CA TRP A 60 -9.28 -4.90 5.62
C TRP A 60 -10.57 -4.79 4.79
N GLN A 61 -11.64 -5.51 5.17
CA GLN A 61 -12.93 -5.47 4.49
C GLN A 61 -13.58 -4.10 4.58
N GLY A 62 -13.38 -3.38 5.69
CA GLY A 62 -13.83 -2.00 5.88
C GLY A 62 -12.86 -0.94 5.32
N GLY A 63 -11.62 -1.33 5.05
CA GLY A 63 -10.58 -0.49 4.44
C GLY A 63 -10.48 -0.75 2.93
N ILE A 64 -9.36 -1.33 2.51
CA ILE A 64 -9.06 -1.55 1.08
C ILE A 64 -10.11 -2.40 0.35
N GLY A 65 -10.78 -3.33 1.05
CA GLY A 65 -11.85 -4.14 0.47
C GLY A 65 -13.00 -3.30 -0.10
N ARG A 66 -13.25 -2.11 0.46
CA ARG A 66 -14.26 -1.17 -0.07
C ARG A 66 -13.77 -0.34 -1.25
N LEU A 67 -12.46 -0.27 -1.49
CA LEU A 67 -11.87 0.64 -2.47
C LEU A 67 -11.42 -0.07 -3.76
N ILE A 68 -10.99 -1.33 -3.68
CA ILE A 68 -10.26 -2.00 -4.76
C ILE A 68 -11.02 -2.01 -6.11
N ASP A 69 -12.35 -2.17 -6.05
CA ASP A 69 -13.25 -2.23 -7.21
C ASP A 69 -14.37 -1.17 -7.15
N ALA A 70 -14.27 -0.19 -6.24
CA ALA A 70 -15.30 0.84 -6.13
C ALA A 70 -15.25 1.81 -7.32
N PRO A 71 -16.42 2.24 -7.84
CA PRO A 71 -16.48 3.28 -8.84
C PRO A 71 -16.16 4.64 -8.18
N PHE A 72 -15.14 5.32 -8.70
CA PHE A 72 -14.76 6.66 -8.24
C PHE A 72 -14.99 7.70 -9.34
N ALA A 73 -15.38 8.91 -8.93
CA ALA A 73 -15.32 10.06 -9.82
C ALA A 73 -13.87 10.29 -10.27
N ALA A 74 -13.68 10.81 -11.49
CA ALA A 74 -12.37 10.94 -12.12
C ALA A 74 -11.27 11.58 -11.24
N PRO A 75 -11.53 12.66 -10.48
CA PRO A 75 -10.50 13.26 -9.61
C PRO A 75 -10.04 12.32 -8.49
N VAL A 76 -10.96 11.54 -7.92
CA VAL A 76 -10.66 10.57 -6.85
C VAL A 76 -9.93 9.37 -7.43
N ALA A 77 -10.36 8.87 -8.59
CA ALA A 77 -9.67 7.79 -9.29
C ALA A 77 -8.20 8.15 -9.59
N ALA A 78 -7.95 9.37 -10.07
CA ALA A 78 -6.59 9.85 -10.34
C ALA A 78 -5.73 9.96 -9.07
N LEU A 79 -6.32 10.39 -7.96
CA LEU A 79 -5.63 10.46 -6.67
C LEU A 79 -5.23 9.06 -6.15
N LEU A 80 -6.08 8.06 -6.34
CA LEU A 80 -5.88 6.70 -5.85
C LEU A 80 -5.10 5.80 -6.82
N ALA A 81 -4.87 6.23 -8.06
CA ALA A 81 -4.36 5.39 -9.15
C ALA A 81 -3.11 4.59 -8.78
N SER A 82 -2.02 5.25 -8.39
CA SER A 82 -0.75 4.58 -8.04
C SER A 82 -0.86 3.62 -6.86
N TYR A 83 -1.71 3.95 -5.88
CA TYR A 83 -1.98 3.08 -4.73
C TYR A 83 -2.73 1.81 -5.14
N LEU A 84 -3.83 1.95 -5.88
CA LEU A 84 -4.63 0.80 -6.34
C LEU A 84 -3.88 -0.04 -7.38
N GLU A 85 -3.10 0.57 -8.27
CA GLU A 85 -2.24 -0.13 -9.22
C GLU A 85 -1.21 -1.02 -8.51
N THR A 86 -0.55 -0.48 -7.47
CA THR A 86 0.41 -1.26 -6.67
C THR A 86 -0.27 -2.50 -6.08
N ILE A 87 -1.49 -2.37 -5.55
CA ILE A 87 -2.23 -3.50 -4.96
C ILE A 87 -2.65 -4.50 -6.04
N ARG A 88 -3.20 -4.02 -7.17
CA ARG A 88 -3.61 -4.88 -8.29
C ARG A 88 -2.42 -5.65 -8.87
N SER A 89 -1.24 -5.04 -8.94
CA SER A 89 -0.02 -5.72 -9.41
C SER A 89 0.37 -6.93 -8.57
N LEU A 90 -0.06 -6.98 -7.29
CA LEU A 90 0.16 -8.12 -6.40
C LEU A 90 -0.96 -9.16 -6.45
N ASN A 91 -2.07 -8.82 -7.09
CA ASN A 91 -3.28 -9.64 -7.20
C ASN A 91 -3.75 -9.71 -8.67
N PRO A 92 -2.94 -10.26 -9.59
CA PRO A 92 -3.25 -10.27 -11.03
C PRO A 92 -4.51 -11.08 -11.38
N GLU A 93 -4.87 -12.07 -10.56
CA GLU A 93 -6.05 -12.91 -10.74
C GLU A 93 -7.36 -12.24 -10.27
N GLY A 94 -7.29 -10.99 -9.79
CA GLY A 94 -8.43 -10.26 -9.25
C GLY A 94 -8.70 -10.53 -7.77
N GLY A 95 -9.66 -9.78 -7.21
CA GLY A 95 -9.89 -9.73 -5.77
C GLY A 95 -8.70 -9.17 -4.99
N ILE A 96 -8.70 -9.36 -3.67
CA ILE A 96 -7.59 -8.94 -2.82
C ILE A 96 -7.23 -10.02 -1.79
N GLN A 97 -6.07 -10.65 -1.99
CA GLN A 97 -5.48 -11.59 -1.05
C GLN A 97 -4.17 -11.07 -0.47
N LYS A 98 -3.38 -10.35 -1.27
CA LYS A 98 -2.08 -9.81 -0.86
C LYS A 98 -2.17 -8.31 -0.69
N TYR A 99 -1.87 -7.82 0.51
CA TYR A 99 -1.79 -6.40 0.79
C TYR A 99 -0.33 -5.93 0.94
N PRO A 100 0.11 -4.91 0.18
CA PRO A 100 1.44 -4.35 0.33
C PRO A 100 1.51 -3.41 1.54
N GLY A 101 2.53 -3.60 2.39
CA GLY A 101 2.98 -2.60 3.34
C GLY A 101 3.82 -1.51 2.68
N SER A 102 4.13 -0.45 3.42
CA SER A 102 4.88 0.72 2.94
C SER A 102 6.21 0.40 2.22
N PRO A 103 7.04 -0.58 2.62
CA PRO A 103 8.29 -0.87 1.90
C PRO A 103 8.05 -1.42 0.50
N LEU A 104 7.00 -2.24 0.31
CA LEU A 104 6.67 -2.82 -0.98
C LEU A 104 6.02 -1.78 -1.90
N ILE A 105 5.19 -0.89 -1.33
CA ILE A 105 4.64 0.27 -2.05
C ILE A 105 5.77 1.19 -2.52
N ALA A 106 6.67 1.56 -1.62
CA ALA A 106 7.80 2.40 -1.97
C ALA A 106 8.64 1.77 -3.09
N ARG A 107 8.99 0.48 -2.95
CA ARG A 107 9.79 -0.23 -3.93
C ARG A 107 9.10 -0.37 -5.30
N HIS A 108 7.77 -0.50 -5.34
CA HIS A 108 7.02 -0.54 -6.59
C HIS A 108 7.07 0.79 -7.35
N LEU A 109 7.04 1.93 -6.64
CA LEU A 109 6.98 3.26 -7.25
C LEU A 109 8.36 3.91 -7.51
N MET A 110 9.40 3.44 -6.83
CA MET A 110 10.75 3.99 -6.92
C MET A 110 11.42 3.71 -8.28
N ARG A 111 12.27 4.65 -8.73
CA ARG A 111 13.11 4.48 -9.91
C ARG A 111 14.40 3.77 -9.53
N LYS A 112 15.15 3.29 -10.53
CA LYS A 112 16.43 2.57 -10.33
C LYS A 112 17.47 3.37 -9.51
N GLN A 113 17.44 4.70 -9.58
CA GLN A 113 18.38 5.58 -8.88
C GLN A 113 17.98 5.92 -7.43
N ASP A 114 16.72 5.69 -7.05
CA ASP A 114 16.22 5.97 -5.72
C ASP A 114 16.65 4.87 -4.74
N ARG A 115 16.70 5.16 -3.43
CA ARG A 115 17.14 4.20 -2.39
C ARG A 115 16.10 3.99 -1.28
N LEU A 116 15.96 2.75 -0.81
CA LEU A 116 15.07 2.38 0.29
C LEU A 116 15.92 1.84 1.45
N THR A 117 15.60 2.27 2.67
CA THR A 117 16.09 1.70 3.93
C THR A 117 14.88 1.36 4.76
N ALA A 118 14.66 0.08 5.05
CA ALA A 118 13.45 -0.48 5.66
C ALA A 118 13.82 -1.70 6.50
#